data_AF-A0A085B6U6-F1
#
_entry.id   AF-A0A085B6U6-F1
#
_cell.length_a   1.000
_cell.length_b   1.000
_cell.length_c   1.000
_cell.angle_alpha   90.00
_cell.angle_beta   90.00
_cell.angle_gamma   90.00
#
_symmetry.space_group_name_H-M   'P 1'
#
loop_
_entity.id
_entity.type
_entity.pdbx_description
1 polymer ?
#
loop_
_entity_poly.entity_id
_entity_poly.type
_entity_poly.pdbx_seq_one_letter_code
_entity_poly.pdbx_strand_id
1 'polypeptide(L)' 'MRKMDLQKWIDNKDFMEGYSYRKKTFEKIDIRHDDEDYFVEDLQKNNLLKIESSKGFLGIF' A
#
# COMPACT_ATOMS: atom_id res chain seq x y z
N MET A 1 5.82 17.02 -12.46
CA MET A 1 5.51 15.89 -11.56
C MET A 1 5.55 14.51 -12.23
N ARG A 2 5.86 14.35 -13.52
CA ARG A 2 5.85 13.05 -14.23
C ARG A 2 7.11 12.17 -14.11
N LYS A 3 8.16 12.60 -13.39
CA LYS A 3 9.44 11.85 -13.29
C LYS A 3 9.39 10.67 -12.31
N MET A 4 8.41 10.63 -11.41
CA MET A 4 8.24 9.57 -10.39
C MET A 4 7.13 8.57 -10.74
N ASP A 5 6.40 8.81 -11.84
CA ASP A 5 5.24 7.98 -12.24
C ASP A 5 5.68 6.64 -12.86
N LEU A 6 6.88 6.59 -13.44
CA LEU A 6 7.49 5.40 -14.03
C LEU A 6 8.67 4.91 -13.20
N GLN A 7 8.52 4.90 -11.89
CA GLN A 7 9.54 4.33 -11.02
C GLN A 7 9.44 2.81 -11.06
N LYS A 8 10.47 2.18 -11.64
CA LYS A 8 10.63 0.73 -11.63
C LYS A 8 11.17 0.33 -10.25
N TRP A 9 10.49 -0.59 -9.60
CA TRP A 9 10.94 -1.21 -8.35
C TRP A 9 11.70 -2.48 -8.68
N ILE A 10 12.85 -2.68 -8.04
CA ILE A 10 13.68 -3.86 -8.26
C ILE A 10 13.13 -5.05 -7.48
N ASP A 11 12.69 -4.80 -6.25
CA ASP A 11 12.13 -5.79 -5.33
C ASP A 11 11.04 -5.16 -4.43
N ASN A 12 10.45 -5.99 -3.57
CA ASN A 12 9.42 -5.55 -2.62
C ASN A 12 9.93 -4.47 -1.67
N LYS A 13 11.18 -4.55 -1.24
CA LYS A 13 11.76 -3.62 -0.27
C LYS A 13 11.88 -2.22 -0.87
N ASP A 14 12.42 -2.13 -2.08
CA ASP A 14 12.51 -0.90 -2.87
C ASP A 14 11.11 -0.28 -3.08
N PHE A 15 10.13 -1.12 -3.42
CA PHE A 15 8.73 -0.68 -3.53
C PHE A 15 8.18 -0.11 -2.23
N MET A 16 8.29 -0.84 -1.11
CA MET A 16 7.72 -0.44 0.18
C MET A 16 8.36 0.85 0.70
N GLU A 17 9.67 1.00 0.58
CA GLU A 17 10.40 2.21 0.98
C GLU A 17 9.95 3.40 0.12
N GLY A 18 9.98 3.26 -1.20
CA GLY A 18 9.60 4.34 -2.11
C GLY A 18 8.12 4.72 -2.04
N TYR A 19 7.23 3.76 -1.78
CA TYR A 19 5.82 4.02 -1.55
C TYR A 19 5.60 4.79 -0.24
N SER A 20 6.19 4.33 0.85
CA SER A 20 6.08 4.94 2.18
C SER A 20 6.63 6.36 2.20
N TYR A 21 7.79 6.58 1.58
CA TYR A 21 8.37 7.92 1.43
C TYR A 21 7.42 8.90 0.72
N ARG A 22 6.76 8.45 -0.35
CA ARG A 22 5.82 9.28 -1.12
C ARG A 22 4.57 9.60 -0.29
N LYS A 23 4.00 8.60 0.39
CA LYS A 23 2.85 8.79 1.28
C LYS A 23 3.16 9.76 2.42
N LYS A 24 4.33 9.66 3.02
CA LYS A 24 4.79 10.61 4.05
C LYS A 24 4.99 12.01 3.50
N THR A 25 5.61 12.13 2.34
CA THR A 25 5.95 13.44 1.75
C THR A 25 4.71 14.22 1.34
N PHE A 26 3.83 13.59 0.57
CA PHE A 26 2.72 14.25 -0.11
C PHE A 26 1.39 14.15 0.63
N GLU A 27 1.17 13.06 1.37
CA GLU A 27 -0.11 12.78 2.03
C GLU A 27 -0.02 12.83 3.56
N LYS A 28 1.18 13.02 4.12
CA LYS A 28 1.46 13.05 5.58
C LYS A 28 1.03 11.76 6.30
N ILE A 29 1.01 10.65 5.58
CA ILE A 29 0.73 9.31 6.12
C ILE A 29 2.06 8.61 6.38
N ASP A 30 2.27 8.14 7.61
CA ASP A 30 3.44 7.32 7.96
C ASP A 30 3.09 5.83 7.76
N ILE A 31 3.94 5.11 7.04
CA ILE A 31 3.77 3.69 6.72
C ILE A 31 5.11 3.02 7.02
N ARG A 32 5.09 2.01 7.89
CA ARG A 32 6.27 1.19 8.20
C ARG A 32 6.60 0.30 7.01
N HIS A 33 7.88 0.20 6.66
CA HIS A 33 8.36 -0.50 5.46
C HIS A 33 9.57 -1.41 5.72
N ASP A 34 9.91 -1.59 6.99
CA ASP A 34 10.97 -2.50 7.46
C ASP A 34 10.51 -3.96 7.45
N ASP A 35 9.21 -4.18 7.55
CA ASP A 35 8.56 -5.49 7.56
C ASP A 35 7.27 -5.48 6.72
N GLU A 36 7.01 -6.56 5.98
CA GLU A 36 5.86 -6.66 5.08
C GLU A 36 4.52 -6.69 5.84
N ASP A 37 4.46 -7.34 7.01
CA ASP A 37 3.23 -7.45 7.79
C ASP A 37 2.83 -6.09 8.35
N TYR A 38 3.80 -5.33 8.88
CA TYR A 38 3.56 -3.96 9.35
C TYR A 38 3.19 -3.01 8.21
N PHE A 39 3.80 -3.16 7.05
CA PHE A 39 3.45 -2.39 5.86
C PHE A 39 2.00 -2.63 5.46
N VAL A 40 1.57 -3.88 5.37
CA VAL A 40 0.17 -4.25 5.03
C VAL A 40 -0.81 -3.73 6.08
N GLU A 41 -0.49 -3.87 7.36
CA GLU A 41 -1.32 -3.38 8.46
C GLU A 41 -1.54 -1.86 8.34
N ASP A 42 -0.49 -1.10 8.08
CA ASP A 42 -0.56 0.36 7.94
C ASP A 42 -1.34 0.77 6.68
N LEU A 43 -1.22 0.02 5.58
CA LEU A 43 -2.05 0.24 4.39
C LEU A 43 -3.54 0.04 4.67
N GLN A 44 -3.91 -0.99 5.44
CA GLN A 44 -5.30 -1.25 5.83
C GLN A 44 -5.84 -0.15 6.76
N LYS A 45 -5.07 0.22 7.79
CA LYS A 45 -5.45 1.29 8.74
C LYS A 45 -5.71 2.62 8.04
N ASN A 46 -4.95 2.92 6.99
CA ASN A 46 -5.10 4.15 6.21
C ASN A 46 -6.10 4.02 5.05
N ASN A 47 -6.85 2.91 4.94
CA ASN A 47 -7.78 2.63 3.84
C ASN A 47 -7.11 2.64 2.44
N LEU A 48 -5.80 2.43 2.37
CA LEU A 48 -5.02 2.34 1.13
C LEU A 48 -5.07 0.94 0.51
N LEU A 49 -5.35 -0.06 1.34
CA LEU A 49 -5.57 -1.44 0.92
C LEU A 49 -6.88 -1.95 1.53
N LYS A 50 -7.86 -2.23 0.69
CA LYS A 50 -9.07 -2.95 1.09
C LYS A 50 -8.93 -4.40 0.67
N ILE A 51 -8.89 -5.31 1.63
CA ILE A 51 -9.08 -6.73 1.35
C ILE A 51 -10.58 -6.92 1.17
N GLU A 52 -11.04 -6.85 -0.07
CA GLU A 52 -12.39 -7.35 -0.37
C GLU A 52 -12.37 -8.85 -0.09
N SER A 53 -13.10 -9.29 0.95
CA SER A 53 -13.37 -10.71 1.08
C SER A 53 -14.12 -11.11 -0.18
N SER A 54 -13.61 -12.08 -0.93
CA SER A 54 -14.28 -12.67 -2.10
C SER A 54 -15.56 -13.44 -1.74
N LYS A 55 -16.26 -13.05 -0.66
CA LYS A 55 -17.63 -13.47 -0.38
C LYS A 55 -18.60 -12.68 -1.26
N GLY A 56 -18.57 -12.99 -2.56
CA GLY A 56 -19.81 -13.02 -3.33
C GLY A 56 -20.74 -14.00 -2.59
N PHE A 57 -21.80 -13.61 -1.90
CA PHE A 57 -23.03 -13.03 -2.47
C PHE A 57 -23.66 -13.88 -3.60
N LEU A 58 -23.54 -15.21 -3.54
CA LEU A 58 -24.49 -16.14 -4.17
C LEU A 58 -25.18 -17.01 -3.10
N GLY A 59 -25.89 -16.34 -2.19
CA GLY A 59 -26.62 -17.01 -1.12
C GLY A 59 -27.86 -16.24 -0.74
N ILE A 60 -28.69 -15.84 -1.72
CA ILE A 60 -30.03 -15.31 -1.45
C ILE A 60 -30.96 -15.69 -2.64
N PHE A 61 -31.76 -16.74 -2.41
CA PHE A 61 -32.98 -17.24 -3.09
C PHE A 61 -32.98 -17.57 -4.60
#